data_AF-A0A353ZV58-F1
#
_entry.id   AF-A0A353ZV58-F1
#
_cell.length_a   1.000
_cell.length_b   1.000
_cell.length_c   1.000
_cell.angle_alpha   90.00
_cell.angle_beta   90.00
_cell.angle_gamma   90.00
#
_symmetry.space_group_name_H-M   'P 1'
#
loop_
_entity.id
_entity.type
_entity.pdbx_description
1 polymer ?
#
loop_
_entity_poly.entity_id
_entity_poly.type
_entity_poly.pdbx_seq_one_letter_code
_entity_poly.pdbx_strand_id
1 'polypeptide(L)' 'MVDSSALDLGTMLVSGGKRGLDVELAPADLIRLASAVTAAIGTRTP' A
#
# COMPACT_ATOMS: atom_id res chain seq x y z
N MET A 1 7.86 1.87 -4.11
CA MET A 1 7.27 3.18 -3.74
C MET A 1 5.78 2.97 -3.55
N VAL A 2 5.19 3.59 -2.54
CA VAL A 2 3.75 3.53 -2.23
C VAL A 2 3.20 4.95 -2.29
N ASP A 3 1.98 5.11 -2.80
CA ASP A 3 1.34 6.43 -2.82
C ASP A 3 1.08 6.94 -1.40
N SER A 4 1.35 8.23 -1.14
CA SER A 4 1.18 8.81 0.19
C SER A 4 -0.26 8.78 0.69
N SER A 5 -1.27 8.79 -0.19
CA SER A 5 -2.68 8.66 0.21
C SER A 5 -3.02 7.32 0.86
N ALA A 6 -2.20 6.29 0.66
CA ALA A 6 -2.40 5.00 1.32
C ALA A 6 -2.25 5.10 2.85
N LEU A 7 -1.53 6.10 3.37
CA LEU A 7 -1.33 6.30 4.81
C LEU A 7 -2.62 6.69 5.55
N ASP A 8 -3.64 7.16 4.84
CA ASP A 8 -4.94 7.53 5.41
C ASP A 8 -5.86 6.30 5.62
N LEU A 9 -5.44 5.13 5.15
CA LEU A 9 -6.18 3.88 5.30
C LEU A 9 -5.81 3.17 6.61
N GLY A 10 -6.79 2.59 7.29
CA GLY A 10 -6.53 1.68 8.41
C GLY A 10 -5.81 0.40 7.95
N THR A 11 -6.30 -0.19 6.86
CA THR A 11 -5.72 -1.36 6.19
C THR A 11 -5.85 -1.22 4.67
N MET A 12 -5.00 -1.93 3.94
CA MET A 12 -5.08 -2.02 2.47
C MET A 12 -4.92 -3.47 2.01
N LEU A 13 -5.51 -3.78 0.86
CA LEU A 13 -5.35 -5.06 0.18
C LEU A 13 -4.23 -4.97 -0.86
N VAL A 14 -3.31 -5.94 -0.85
CA VAL A 14 -2.28 -6.11 -1.88
C VAL A 14 -2.23 -7.56 -2.35
N SER A 15 -1.77 -7.78 -3.59
CA SER A 15 -1.58 -9.12 -4.13
C SER A 15 -0.63 -9.94 -3.24
N GLY A 16 -1.06 -11.15 -2.87
CA GLY A 16 -0.25 -12.10 -2.10
C GLY A 16 0.71 -12.93 -2.94
N GLY A 17 0.89 -12.62 -4.23
CA GLY A 17 1.81 -13.34 -5.13
C GLY A 17 1.29 -14.70 -5.65
N LYS A 18 0.04 -15.06 -5.33
CA LYS A 18 -0.64 -16.27 -5.83
C LYS A 18 -2.02 -15.88 -6.36
N ARG A 19 -2.47 -16.53 -7.44
CA ARG A 19 -3.82 -16.31 -7.99
C ARG A 19 -4.89 -16.57 -6.92
N GLY A 20 -5.77 -15.58 -6.75
CA GLY A 20 -6.86 -15.64 -5.77
C GLY A 20 -6.44 -15.43 -4.32
N LEU A 21 -5.25 -14.84 -4.07
CA LEU A 21 -4.79 -14.48 -2.73
C LEU A 21 -4.48 -13.00 -2.64
N ASP A 22 -5.14 -12.32 -1.71
CA ASP A 22 -4.83 -10.97 -1.28
C ASP A 22 -4.40 -10.98 0.18
N VAL A 23 -3.57 -10.00 0.56
CA VAL A 23 -3.11 -9.77 1.92
C VAL A 23 -3.67 -8.43 2.38
N GLU A 24 -4.37 -8.43 3.51
CA GLU A 24 -4.79 -7.22 4.20
C GLU A 24 -3.79 -6.88 5.31
N LEU A 25 -3.26 -5.65 5.30
CA LEU A 25 -2.31 -5.18 6.30
C LEU A 25 -2.35 -3.66 6.43
N ALA A 26 -1.82 -3.14 7.54
CA ALA A 26 -1.63 -1.71 7.70
C ALA A 26 -0.61 -1.18 6.68
N PRO A 27 -0.82 0.02 6.10
CA PRO A 27 0.12 0.61 5.14
C PRO A 27 1.55 0.73 5.69
N ALA A 28 1.68 1.09 6.96
CA ALA A 28 2.96 1.21 7.64
C ALA A 28 3.76 -0.10 7.68
N ASP A 29 3.08 -1.24 7.86
CA ASP A 29 3.72 -2.55 7.87
C ASP A 29 4.24 -2.93 6.48
N LEU A 30 3.45 -2.68 5.44
CA LEU A 30 3.89 -2.90 4.05
C LEU A 30 5.15 -2.08 3.73
N ILE A 31 5.13 -0.79 4.08
CA ILE A 31 6.25 0.12 3.84
C ILE A 31 7.51 -0.37 4.54
N ARG A 32 7.40 -0.76 5.82
CA ARG A 32 8.51 -1.27 6.61
C ARG A 32 9.07 -2.58 6.04
N LEU A 33 8.20 -3.55 5.75
CA LEU A 33 8.60 -4.88 5.25
C LEU A 33 9.25 -4.79 3.87
N ALA A 34 8.76 -3.91 2.99
CA ALA A 34 9.28 -3.73 1.65
C ALA A 34 10.42 -2.70 1.56
N SER A 35 10.81 -2.06 2.67
CA SER A 35 11.71 -0.89 2.67
C SER A 35 11.28 0.16 1.64
N ALA A 36 9.97 0.40 1.53
CA ALA A 36 9.41 1.29 0.53
C ALA A 36 9.55 2.76 0.94
N VAL A 37 9.59 3.63 -0.06
CA VAL A 37 9.43 5.08 0.10
C VAL A 37 8.02 5.51 -0.28
N THR A 38 7.53 6.58 0.34
CA THR A 38 6.22 7.19 0.04
C THR A 38 6.36 8.47 -0.77
N ALA A 39 5.47 8.70 -1.73
CA ALA A 39 5.36 9.95 -2.49
C ALA A 39 3.94 10.11 -3.05
N ALA A 40 3.52 11.32 -3.39
CA ALA A 40 2.28 11.55 -4.12
C ALA A 40 2.47 11.21 -5.60
N ILE A 41 1.98 10.04 -6.02
CA ILE A 41 2.16 9.47 -7.36
C ILE A 41 0.83 9.13 -8.06
N GLY A 42 -0.28 9.12 -7.32
CA GLY A 42 -1.62 8.99 -7.85
C GLY A 42 -2.01 10.22 -8.66
N THR A 43 -2.72 10.01 -9.77
CA THR A 43 -3.14 11.07 -10.69
C THR A 43 -4.57 11.56 -10.44
N ARG A 44 -5.29 10.94 -9.50
CA ARG A 44 -6.60 11.43 -9.06
C ARG A 44 -6.39 12.54 -8.04
N THR A 45 -6.55 13.77 -8.50
CA THR A 45 -6.90 14.90 -7.63
C THR A 45 -8.29 14.63 -7.01
N PRO A 46 -8.56 15.02 -5.76
CA PRO A 46 -9.91 15.00 -5.20
C PRO A 46 -10.92 15.71 -6.11
#